data_AF-A0A8S9FH10-F1
#
_entry.id   AF-A0A8S9FH10-F1
#
_cell.length_a   1.000
_cell.length_b   1.000
_cell.length_c   1.000
_cell.angle_alpha   90.00
_cell.angle_beta   90.00
_cell.angle_gamma   90.00
#
_symmetry.space_group_name_H-M   'P 1'
#
loop_
_entity.id
_entity.type
_entity.pdbx_description
1 polymer ?
#
loop_
_entity_poly.entity_id
_entity_poly.type
_entity_poly.pdbx_seq_one_letter_code
_entity_poly.pdbx_strand_id
1 'polypeptide(L)'
;MQELKANMAVLGKEATAALAAVESQQHRLTFQRLVAMVEGEKNYHLRIAAVLSDIEAEMVTEKQHKESAPPAIPTENSSEKTSYFLAEVVHPFSAASEKELDLYKGDYVVVRKVSESGWAEGECKGKAGWFPMAYIEKRQRLPTSNFAAEVY
;
A
#
# COMPACT_ATOMS: atom_id res chain seq x y z
N MET A 1 -8.45 59.54 -63.14
CA MET A 1 -8.59 59.99 -61.73
C MET A 1 -9.57 59.15 -60.91
N GLN A 2 -10.73 58.73 -61.43
CA GLN A 2 -11.68 57.87 -60.68
C GLN A 2 -11.16 56.44 -60.43
N GLU A 3 -10.51 55.81 -61.41
CA GLU A 3 -9.95 54.45 -61.25
C GLU A 3 -8.88 54.37 -60.16
N LEU A 4 -7.98 55.36 -60.07
CA LEU A 4 -6.96 55.41 -59.03
C LEU A 4 -7.57 55.46 -57.62
N LYS A 5 -8.66 56.22 -57.44
CA LYS A 5 -9.40 56.28 -56.18
C LYS A 5 -10.09 54.95 -55.85
N ALA A 6 -10.65 54.28 -56.85
CA ALA A 6 -11.27 52.97 -56.67
C ALA A 6 -10.23 51.92 -56.24
N ASN A 7 -9.06 51.90 -56.89
CA ASN A 7 -7.97 50.98 -56.57
C ASN A 7 -7.42 51.22 -55.15
N MET A 8 -7.26 52.48 -54.73
CA MET A 8 -6.85 52.81 -53.35
C MET A 8 -7.90 52.38 -52.31
N ALA A 9 -9.19 52.48 -52.63
CA ALA A 9 -10.25 52.04 -51.73
C ALA A 9 -10.29 50.51 -51.60
N VAL A 10 -10.05 49.78 -52.69
CA VAL A 10 -9.94 48.30 -52.66
C VAL A 10 -8.72 47.89 -51.85
N LEU A 11 -7.55 48.49 -52.10
CA LEU A 11 -6.34 48.20 -51.34
C LEU A 11 -6.50 48.48 -49.84
N GLY A 12 -7.18 49.56 -49.46
CA GLY A 12 -7.48 49.86 -48.07
C GLY A 12 -8.36 48.78 -47.41
N LYS A 13 -9.39 48.31 -48.12
CA LYS A 13 -10.26 47.22 -47.63
C LYS A 13 -9.49 45.92 -47.49
N GLU A 14 -8.68 45.56 -48.48
CA GLU A 14 -7.84 44.36 -48.45
C GLU A 14 -6.81 44.43 -47.32
N ALA A 15 -6.16 45.57 -47.12
CA ALA A 15 -5.23 45.79 -46.02
C ALA A 15 -5.93 45.63 -44.65
N THR A 16 -7.12 46.20 -44.46
CA THR A 16 -7.88 46.02 -43.21
C THR A 16 -8.31 44.58 -42.99
N ALA A 17 -8.71 43.86 -44.04
CA ALA A 17 -9.09 42.46 -43.96
C ALA A 17 -7.89 41.56 -43.62
N ALA A 18 -6.73 41.82 -44.23
CA ALA A 18 -5.50 41.09 -43.94
C ALA A 18 -5.04 41.28 -42.49
N LEU A 19 -5.10 42.52 -41.97
CA LEU A 19 -4.76 42.80 -40.57
C LEU A 19 -5.70 42.08 -39.59
N ALA A 20 -7.02 42.12 -39.83
CA ALA A 20 -7.99 41.40 -39.01
C ALA A 20 -7.79 39.87 -39.04
N ALA A 21 -7.42 39.33 -40.20
CA ALA A 21 -7.12 37.90 -40.35
C ALA A 21 -5.87 37.50 -39.54
N VAL A 22 -4.81 38.30 -39.59
CA VAL A 22 -3.59 38.07 -38.81
C VAL A 22 -3.87 38.14 -37.31
N GLU A 23 -4.63 39.14 -36.86
CA GLU A 23 -5.01 39.28 -35.45
C GLU A 23 -5.83 38.08 -34.96
N SER A 24 -6.86 37.68 -35.73
CA SER A 24 -7.65 36.47 -35.44
C SER A 24 -6.79 35.21 -35.37
N GLN A 25 -5.82 35.07 -36.27
CA GLN A 25 -4.87 33.96 -36.25
C GLN A 25 -3.97 34.00 -35.00
N GLN A 26 -3.47 35.18 -34.61
CA GLN A 26 -2.66 35.34 -33.40
C GLN A 26 -3.46 35.00 -32.14
N HIS A 27 -4.71 35.45 -32.03
CA HIS A 27 -5.60 35.12 -30.92
C HIS A 27 -5.84 33.61 -30.84
N ARG A 28 -6.15 32.96 -31.96
CA ARG A 28 -6.36 31.51 -32.02
C ARG A 28 -5.12 30.73 -31.58
N LEU A 29 -3.95 31.08 -32.11
CA LEU A 29 -2.69 30.41 -31.76
C LEU A 29 -2.30 30.64 -30.30
N THR A 30 -2.49 31.85 -29.79
CA THR A 30 -2.21 32.20 -28.40
C THR A 30 -3.10 31.40 -27.45
N PHE A 31 -4.40 31.33 -27.75
CA PHE A 31 -5.33 30.54 -26.97
C PHE A 31 -4.96 29.05 -26.98
N GLN A 32 -4.66 28.48 -28.15
CA GLN A 32 -4.22 27.08 -28.26
C GLN A 32 -2.97 26.79 -27.41
N ARG A 33 -2.01 27.71 -27.38
CA ARG A 33 -0.80 27.58 -26.55
C ARG A 33 -1.11 27.63 -25.06
N LEU A 34 -2.01 28.52 -24.64
CA LEU A 34 -2.45 28.61 -23.24
C LEU A 34 -3.16 27.33 -22.80
N VAL A 35 -4.06 26.80 -23.63
CA VAL A 35 -4.75 25.52 -23.36
C VAL A 35 -3.74 24.39 -23.20
N ALA A 36 -2.81 24.25 -24.15
CA ALA A 36 -1.78 23.21 -24.08
C ALA A 36 -0.88 23.34 -22.83
N MET A 37 -0.55 24.57 -22.40
CA MET A 37 0.22 24.82 -21.18
C MET A 37 -0.55 24.37 -19.93
N VAL A 38 -1.83 24.75 -19.82
CA VAL A 38 -2.68 24.38 -18.68
C VAL A 38 -2.91 22.86 -18.64
N GLU A 39 -3.15 22.24 -19.79
CA GLU A 39 -3.26 20.78 -19.89
C GLU A 39 -1.97 20.08 -19.50
N GLY A 40 -0.82 20.61 -19.91
CA GLY A 40 0.50 20.12 -19.50
C GLY A 40 0.66 20.13 -17.98
N GLU A 41 0.34 21.25 -17.33
CA GLU A 41 0.42 21.40 -15.87
C GLU A 41 -0.51 20.42 -15.14
N LYS A 42 -1.76 20.32 -15.60
CA LYS A 42 -2.73 19.36 -15.05
C LYS A 42 -2.19 17.92 -15.14
N ASN A 43 -1.65 17.54 -16.31
CA ASN A 43 -1.10 16.20 -16.52
C ASN A 43 0.12 15.92 -15.64
N TYR A 44 0.97 16.92 -15.39
CA TYR A 44 2.10 16.80 -14.48
C TYR A 44 1.64 16.48 -13.06
N HIS A 45 0.68 17.23 -12.52
CA HIS A 45 0.16 16.97 -11.18
C HIS A 45 -0.55 15.62 -11.06
N LEU A 46 -1.30 15.20 -12.07
CA LEU A 46 -1.93 13.87 -12.09
C LEU A 46 -0.90 12.75 -12.06
N ARG A 47 0.22 12.90 -12.77
CA ARG A 47 1.32 11.93 -12.73
C ARG A 47 1.96 11.85 -11.35
N ILE A 48 2.22 12.99 -10.70
CA ILE A 48 2.74 13.01 -9.34
C ILE A 48 1.78 12.31 -8.38
N ALA A 49 0.49 12.63 -8.45
CA ALA A 49 -0.51 12.01 -7.59
C ALA A 49 -0.57 10.48 -7.78
N ALA A 50 -0.48 10.00 -9.01
CA ALA A 50 -0.43 8.56 -9.31
C ALA A 50 0.81 7.90 -8.68
N VAL A 51 2.00 8.48 -8.88
CA VAL A 51 3.24 7.94 -8.30
C VAL A 51 3.18 7.91 -6.78
N LEU A 52 2.65 8.97 -6.14
CA LEU A 52 2.49 8.98 -4.69
C LEU A 52 1.52 7.91 -4.19
N SER A 53 0.42 7.66 -4.91
CA SER A 53 -0.53 6.59 -4.59
C SER A 53 0.10 5.20 -4.71
N ASP A 54 0.93 4.98 -5.74
CA ASP A 54 1.64 3.71 -5.94
C ASP A 54 2.67 3.49 -4.81
N ILE A 55 3.45 4.52 -4.47
CA ILE A 55 4.40 4.46 -3.35
C ILE A 55 3.68 4.22 -2.03
N GLU A 56 2.53 4.86 -1.79
CA GLU A 56 1.74 4.63 -0.58
C GLU A 56 1.28 3.16 -0.49
N ALA A 57 0.77 2.59 -1.60
CA ALA A 57 0.39 1.20 -1.65
C ALA A 57 1.59 0.27 -1.37
N GLU A 58 2.75 0.55 -1.97
CA GLU A 58 3.98 -0.20 -1.73
C GLU A 58 4.43 -0.09 -0.26
N MET A 59 4.40 1.11 0.32
CA MET A 59 4.72 1.34 1.74
C MET A 59 3.78 0.60 2.69
N VAL A 60 2.49 0.46 2.37
CA VAL A 60 1.54 -0.33 3.16
C VAL A 60 1.90 -1.82 3.09
N THR A 61 2.26 -2.34 1.92
CA THR A 61 2.71 -3.74 1.78
C THR A 61 4.03 -4.02 2.49
N GLU A 62 5.00 -3.11 2.38
CA GLU A 62 6.29 -3.20 3.10
C GLU A 62 6.12 -3.09 4.61
N LYS A 63 5.19 -2.26 5.11
CA LYS A 63 4.84 -2.22 6.53
C LYS A 63 4.25 -3.55 7.00
N GLN A 64 3.33 -4.13 6.22
CA GLN A 64 2.80 -5.47 6.53
C GLN A 64 3.93 -6.51 6.58
N HIS A 65 4.90 -6.46 5.66
CA HIS A 65 6.04 -7.39 5.65
C HIS A 65 7.03 -7.18 6.82
N LYS A 66 7.32 -5.93 7.20
CA LYS A 66 8.22 -5.63 8.34
C LYS A 66 7.58 -5.87 9.69
N GLU A 67 6.30 -5.59 9.84
CA GLU A 67 5.52 -6.00 11.01
C GLU A 67 5.42 -7.54 11.10
N SER A 68 5.53 -8.22 9.95
CA SER A 68 5.63 -9.68 9.80
C SER A 68 7.06 -10.24 9.96
N ALA A 69 8.08 -9.44 10.27
CA ALA A 69 9.43 -9.95 10.51
C ALA A 69 9.67 -10.26 12.00
N PRO A 70 10.02 -11.51 12.37
CA PRO A 70 10.35 -11.85 13.75
C PRO A 70 11.61 -11.11 14.23
N PRO A 71 11.73 -10.83 15.55
CA PRO A 71 12.86 -10.11 16.10
C PRO A 71 14.18 -10.83 15.79
N ALA A 72 15.13 -10.11 15.20
CA ALA A 72 16.50 -10.57 15.06
C ALA A 72 17.13 -10.68 16.46
N ILE A 73 17.51 -11.90 16.86
CA ILE A 73 17.98 -12.27 18.20
C ILE A 73 19.22 -11.42 18.60
N PRO A 74 19.20 -10.68 19.72
CA PRO A 74 20.38 -10.53 20.56
C PRO A 74 20.43 -11.74 21.49
N THR A 75 21.53 -12.47 21.45
CA THR A 75 21.81 -13.62 22.29
C THR A 75 21.94 -13.17 23.75
N GLU A 76 20.85 -13.09 24.50
CA GLU A 76 20.92 -12.95 25.96
C GLU A 76 20.34 -14.18 26.66
N ASN A 77 21.27 -14.91 27.28
CA ASN A 77 21.04 -15.88 28.32
C ASN A 77 20.46 -15.18 29.54
N SER A 78 19.14 -15.18 29.70
CA SER A 78 18.53 -14.92 31.01
C SER A 78 17.43 -15.93 31.27
N SER A 79 17.62 -16.67 32.36
CA SER A 79 16.68 -17.62 32.97
C SER A 79 15.48 -16.85 33.55
N GLU A 80 14.69 -16.23 32.69
CA GLU A 80 13.39 -15.68 33.07
C GLU A 80 12.35 -16.77 32.89
N LYS A 81 11.61 -17.08 33.97
CA LYS A 81 10.53 -18.07 34.02
C LYS A 81 9.60 -17.91 32.81
N THR A 82 9.83 -18.69 31.77
CA THR A 82 8.93 -18.79 30.61
C THR A 82 7.66 -19.48 31.07
N SER A 83 6.65 -18.69 31.42
CA SER A 83 5.30 -19.19 31.67
C SER A 83 4.71 -19.64 30.34
N TYR A 84 4.87 -20.93 30.02
CA TYR A 84 4.19 -21.54 28.89
C TYR A 84 2.67 -21.36 29.01
N PHE A 85 2.00 -21.08 27.90
CA PHE A 85 0.54 -21.07 27.87
C PHE A 85 0.00 -21.57 26.54
N LEU A 86 -1.21 -22.14 26.59
CA LEU A 86 -1.94 -22.56 25.42
C LEU A 86 -2.70 -21.37 24.82
N ALA A 87 -2.61 -21.21 23.51
CA ALA A 87 -3.39 -20.22 22.78
C ALA A 87 -4.06 -20.87 21.57
N GLU A 88 -5.19 -20.32 21.16
CA GLU A 88 -5.90 -20.71 19.94
C GLU A 88 -5.65 -19.68 18.85
N VAL A 89 -5.40 -20.14 17.63
CA VAL A 89 -5.19 -19.28 16.47
C VAL A 89 -6.53 -18.68 16.03
N VAL A 90 -6.68 -17.36 16.15
CA VAL A 90 -7.87 -16.62 15.71
C VAL A 90 -7.75 -16.12 14.27
N HIS A 91 -6.52 -15.90 13.80
CA HIS A 91 -6.20 -15.47 12.44
C HIS A 91 -5.12 -16.37 11.81
N PRO A 92 -5.29 -16.83 10.56
CA PRO A 92 -4.27 -17.62 9.89
C PRO A 92 -3.02 -16.78 9.60
N PHE A 93 -1.86 -17.43 9.63
CA PHE A 93 -0.56 -16.81 9.33
C PHE A 93 0.27 -17.79 8.49
N SER A 94 0.83 -17.33 7.38
CA SER A 94 1.70 -18.13 6.52
C SER A 94 3.13 -17.71 6.74
N ALA A 95 3.98 -18.65 7.10
CA ALA A 95 5.39 -18.39 7.34
C ALA A 95 6.08 -17.98 6.04
N ALA A 96 6.76 -16.83 6.05
CA ALA A 96 7.59 -16.36 4.95
C ALA A 96 9.04 -16.89 5.06
N SER A 97 9.40 -17.45 6.21
CA SER A 97 10.76 -17.88 6.56
C SER A 97 10.73 -19.18 7.37
N GLU A 98 11.81 -19.96 7.33
CA GLU A 98 11.97 -21.16 8.17
C GLU A 98 11.96 -20.87 9.68
N LYS A 99 12.17 -19.60 10.07
CA LYS A 99 12.09 -19.16 11.46
C LYS A 99 10.65 -18.90 11.93
N GLU A 100 9.71 -18.83 11.01
CA GLU A 100 8.31 -18.53 11.26
C GLU A 100 7.47 -19.81 11.32
N LEU A 101 6.34 -19.76 12.03
CA LEU A 101 5.44 -20.90 12.19
C LEU A 101 4.14 -20.65 11.44
N ASP A 102 3.78 -21.56 10.53
CA ASP A 102 2.46 -21.55 9.90
C ASP A 102 1.36 -21.74 10.96
N LEU A 103 0.37 -20.84 10.95
CA LEU A 103 -0.80 -20.91 11.80
C LEU A 103 -2.07 -21.08 10.97
N TYR A 104 -2.89 -22.05 11.34
CA TYR A 104 -4.23 -22.22 10.77
C TYR A 104 -5.27 -21.87 11.81
N LYS A 105 -6.30 -21.12 11.40
CA LYS A 105 -7.38 -20.70 12.29
C LYS A 105 -8.02 -21.91 13.00
N GLY A 106 -8.14 -21.83 14.32
CA GLY A 106 -8.66 -22.88 15.18
C GLY A 106 -7.62 -23.89 15.68
N ASP A 107 -6.38 -23.84 15.18
CA ASP A 107 -5.29 -24.64 15.74
C ASP A 107 -4.91 -24.13 17.14
N TYR A 108 -4.31 -25.01 17.93
CA TYR A 108 -3.73 -24.68 19.22
C TYR A 108 -2.21 -24.62 19.13
N VAL A 109 -1.63 -23.58 19.74
CA VAL A 109 -0.19 -23.37 19.82
C VAL A 109 0.23 -23.25 21.28
N VAL A 110 1.35 -23.89 21.62
CA VAL A 110 1.98 -23.73 22.93
C VAL A 110 2.98 -22.57 22.82
N VAL A 111 2.65 -21.45 23.45
CA VAL A 111 3.51 -20.26 23.46
C VAL A 111 4.60 -20.44 24.51
N ARG A 112 5.85 -20.25 24.12
CA ARG A 112 7.05 -20.42 24.96
C ARG A 112 7.65 -19.08 25.36
N LYS A 113 7.69 -18.14 24.42
CA LYS A 113 8.29 -16.82 24.60
C LYS A 113 7.44 -15.77 23.91
N VAL A 114 7.33 -14.59 24.52
CA VAL A 114 6.74 -13.40 23.90
C VAL A 114 7.80 -12.31 23.93
N SER A 115 8.05 -11.69 22.79
CA SER A 115 8.93 -10.54 22.63
C SER A 115 8.15 -9.25 22.82
N GLU A 116 8.84 -8.20 23.28
CA GLU A 116 8.30 -6.85 23.39
C GLU A 116 7.88 -6.25 22.03
N SER A 117 8.37 -6.82 20.91
CA SER A 117 7.98 -6.42 19.55
C SER A 117 6.60 -6.91 19.11
N GLY A 118 5.87 -7.63 19.98
CA GLY A 118 4.56 -8.22 19.64
C GLY A 118 4.63 -9.59 18.97
N TRP A 119 5.83 -10.18 18.90
CA TRP A 119 6.06 -11.52 18.38
C TRP A 119 6.03 -12.58 19.49
N ALA A 120 5.51 -13.76 19.18
CA ALA A 120 5.53 -14.91 20.06
C ALA A 120 6.27 -16.07 19.38
N GLU A 121 7.04 -16.81 20.16
CA GLU A 121 7.64 -18.08 19.74
C GLU A 121 6.83 -19.21 20.38
N GLY A 122 6.44 -20.18 19.57
CA GLY A 122 5.67 -21.32 20.05
C GLY A 122 5.83 -22.54 19.17
N GLU A 123 5.07 -23.58 19.51
CA GLU A 123 5.08 -24.86 18.80
C GLU A 123 3.66 -25.32 18.47
N CYS A 124 3.45 -25.71 17.23
CA CYS A 124 2.20 -26.28 16.73
C CYS A 124 2.53 -27.46 15.80
N LYS A 125 1.84 -28.59 15.96
CA LYS A 125 2.00 -29.79 15.10
C LYS A 125 3.46 -30.26 14.95
N GLY A 126 4.27 -30.14 16.01
CA GLY A 126 5.68 -30.54 16.02
C GLY A 126 6.63 -29.60 15.27
N LYS A 127 6.16 -28.44 14.80
CA LYS A 127 6.99 -27.38 14.24
C LYS A 127 7.03 -26.21 15.22
N ALA A 128 8.21 -25.63 15.39
CA ALA A 128 8.43 -24.47 16.22
C ALA A 128 8.86 -23.28 15.37
N GLY A 129 8.40 -22.10 15.74
CA GLY A 129 8.74 -20.86 15.05
C GLY A 129 8.05 -19.66 15.66
N TRP A 130 8.33 -18.51 15.05
CA TRP A 130 7.79 -17.23 15.43
C TRP A 130 6.49 -16.91 14.69
N PHE A 131 5.57 -16.24 15.38
CA PHE A 131 4.31 -15.74 14.82
C PHE A 131 3.84 -14.49 15.57
N PRO A 132 2.98 -13.65 14.97
CA PRO A 132 2.46 -12.46 15.65
C PRO A 132 1.55 -12.84 16.83
N MET A 133 1.77 -12.23 18.00
CA MET A 133 0.96 -12.48 19.20
C MET A 133 -0.52 -12.11 18.98
N ALA A 134 -0.80 -11.06 18.18
CA ALA A 134 -2.16 -10.61 17.89
C ALA A 134 -3.01 -11.64 17.13
N TYR A 135 -2.41 -12.70 16.59
CA TYR A 135 -3.10 -13.72 15.78
C TYR A 135 -3.58 -14.91 16.62
N ILE A 136 -3.27 -14.89 17.92
CA ILE A 136 -3.63 -15.95 18.87
C ILE A 136 -4.37 -15.37 20.07
N GLU A 137 -5.26 -16.15 20.65
CA GLU A 137 -6.01 -15.79 21.86
C GLU A 137 -5.62 -16.76 22.98
N LYS A 138 -5.24 -16.23 24.15
CA LYS A 138 -4.83 -17.06 25.29
C LYS A 138 -6.03 -17.86 25.80
N ARG A 139 -5.89 -19.19 25.87
CA ARG A 139 -6.93 -20.07 26.42
C ARG A 139 -6.53 -20.52 27.82
N GLN A 140 -7.37 -20.22 28.81
CA GLN A 140 -7.14 -20.58 30.22
C GLN A 140 -7.40 -22.06 30.54
N ARG A 141 -7.95 -22.84 29.61
CA ARG A 141 -8.32 -24.23 29.86
C ARG A 141 -7.81 -25.13 28.74
N LEU A 142 -7.02 -26.14 29.13
CA LEU A 142 -7.00 -27.40 28.39
C LEU A 142 -8.47 -27.83 28.23
N PRO A 143 -8.96 -28.11 27.01
CA PRO A 143 -10.14 -28.95 26.90
C PRO A 143 -9.72 -30.29 27.53
N THR A 144 -10.14 -30.55 28.76
CA THR A 144 -10.22 -31.92 29.24
C THR A 144 -11.11 -32.63 28.24
N SER A 145 -10.51 -33.41 27.35
CA SER A 145 -11.20 -34.40 26.55
C SER A 145 -11.78 -35.43 27.51
N ASN A 146 -12.92 -35.11 28.11
CA ASN A 146 -13.80 -36.09 28.71
C ASN A 146 -14.50 -36.82 27.56
N PHE A 147 -13.75 -37.63 26.82
CA PHE A 147 -14.30 -38.87 26.29
C PHE A 147 -14.10 -39.90 27.38
N ALA A 148 -14.99 -39.82 28.36
CA ALA A 148 -15.13 -40.83 29.38
C ALA A 148 -15.35 -42.18 28.69
N ALA A 149 -14.62 -43.17 29.18
CA ALA A 149 -14.86 -44.56 28.94
C ALA A 149 -16.35 -44.90 29.17
N GLU A 150 -17.07 -45.20 28.11
CA GLU A 150 -18.20 -46.13 28.18
C GLU A 150 -17.63 -47.52 27.90
N VAL A 151 -17.17 -48.15 28.98
CA VAL A 151 -17.20 -49.60 29.11
C VAL A 151 -18.56 -49.92 29.73
N TYR A 152 -19.42 -50.58 28.96
CA TYR A 152 -20.33 -51.61 29.46
C TYR A 152 -20.58 -52.63 28.34
#